data_AF-A0A350LR85-F1
#
_entry.id   AF-A0A350LR85-F1
#
_cell.length_a   1.000
_cell.length_b   1.000
_cell.length_c   1.000
_cell.angle_alpha   90.00
_cell.angle_beta   90.00
_cell.angle_gamma   90.00
#
_symmetry.space_group_name_H-M   'P 1'
#
loop_
_entity.id
_entity.type
_entity.pdbx_description
1 polymer ?
#
loop_
_entity_poly.entity_id
_entity_poly.type
_entity_poly.pdbx_seq_one_letter_code
_entity_poly.pdbx_strand_id
1 'polypeptide(L)'
;MSDRQNPFEMMMRQAQEMAKVVNPALESFSPKGFEKLWPTMPKEFMEMSFGRGLSKEGLDAKTRLLLTLAGLTMLGAQSDTQIRLTVRHALEAGATKEEIAETIAQMAMFAGVPSMTRAMDFAREVMDEDDEKGSEK
;
A
#
# COMPACT_ATOMS: atom_id res chain seq x y z
N MET A 1 -19.80 -10.94 40.14
CA MET A 1 -20.59 -9.95 39.39
C MET A 1 -20.18 -10.03 37.93
N SER A 2 -21.16 -9.97 37.04
CA SER A 2 -21.19 -10.55 35.70
C SER A 2 -20.04 -10.17 34.77
N ASP A 3 -19.39 -11.19 34.20
CA ASP A 3 -18.49 -11.10 33.06
C ASP A 3 -19.33 -10.85 31.80
N ARG A 4 -19.75 -9.58 31.60
CA ARG A 4 -20.43 -9.16 30.37
C ARG A 4 -19.37 -9.02 29.29
N GLN A 5 -19.02 -10.14 28.64
CA GLN A 5 -18.32 -10.09 27.36
C GLN A 5 -19.07 -9.14 26.42
N ASN A 6 -18.31 -8.28 25.73
CA ASN A 6 -18.85 -7.29 24.83
C ASN A 6 -19.70 -8.00 23.76
N PRO A 7 -20.97 -7.61 23.52
CA PRO A 7 -21.81 -8.23 22.49
C PRO A 7 -21.15 -8.29 21.11
N PHE A 8 -20.28 -7.32 20.81
CA PHE A 8 -19.48 -7.30 19.59
C PHE A 8 -18.39 -8.38 19.55
N GLU A 9 -17.72 -8.68 20.67
CA GLU A 9 -16.72 -9.75 20.73
C GLU A 9 -17.36 -11.12 20.53
N MET A 10 -18.54 -11.34 21.12
CA MET A 10 -19.29 -12.59 20.89
C MET A 10 -19.72 -12.73 19.43
N MET A 11 -20.17 -11.64 18.81
CA MET A 11 -20.53 -11.63 17.39
C MET A 11 -19.31 -11.93 16.50
N MET A 12 -18.16 -11.32 16.79
CA MET A 12 -16.92 -11.56 16.02
C MET A 12 -16.42 -13.00 16.18
N ARG A 13 -16.47 -13.55 17.40
CA ARG A 13 -16.11 -14.95 17.65
C ARG A 13 -17.04 -15.90 16.91
N GLN A 14 -18.35 -15.62 16.93
CA GLN A 14 -19.33 -16.41 16.18
C GLN A 14 -19.10 -16.31 14.66
N ALA A 15 -18.80 -15.12 14.15
CA ALA A 15 -18.47 -14.92 12.73
C ALA A 15 -17.21 -15.68 12.32
N GLN A 16 -16.18 -15.71 13.17
CA GLN A 16 -14.96 -16.50 12.95
C GLN A 16 -15.27 -18.01 12.92
N GLU A 17 -16.03 -18.52 13.90
CA GLU A 17 -16.43 -19.93 13.92
C GLU A 17 -17.30 -20.30 12.72
N MET A 18 -18.20 -19.42 12.30
CA MET A 18 -19.02 -19.62 11.11
C MET A 18 -18.17 -19.62 9.83
N ALA A 19 -17.16 -18.75 9.74
CA ALA A 19 -16.23 -18.71 8.61
C ALA A 19 -15.42 -20.01 8.47
N LYS A 20 -15.00 -20.63 9.58
CA LYS A 20 -14.31 -21.94 9.59
C LYS A 20 -15.17 -23.06 9.01
N VAL A 21 -16.46 -23.07 9.32
CA VAL A 21 -17.41 -24.09 8.86
C VAL A 21 -17.76 -23.91 7.38
N VAL A 22 -17.80 -22.66 6.91
CA VAL A 22 -18.17 -22.34 5.52
C VAL A 22 -17.01 -22.59 4.55
N ASN A 23 -15.76 -22.31 4.93
CA ASN A 23 -14.59 -22.65 4.11
C ASN A 23 -13.31 -22.62 4.97
N PRO A 24 -12.61 -23.76 5.16
CA PRO A 24 -11.33 -23.82 5.88
C PRO A 24 -10.25 -22.90 5.30
N ALA A 25 -10.32 -22.55 4.00
CA ALA A 25 -9.41 -21.60 3.38
C ALA A 25 -9.57 -20.15 3.87
N LEU A 26 -10.67 -19.83 4.57
CA LEU A 26 -10.86 -18.53 5.22
C LEU A 26 -10.09 -18.41 6.54
N GLU A 27 -9.63 -19.50 7.16
CA GLU A 27 -8.70 -19.43 8.30
C GLU A 27 -7.33 -18.86 7.89
N SER A 28 -6.91 -19.13 6.65
CA SER A 28 -5.69 -18.56 6.06
C SER A 28 -5.87 -17.14 5.52
N PHE A 29 -7.05 -16.52 5.70
CA PHE A 29 -7.26 -15.12 5.34
C PHE A 29 -6.48 -14.20 6.29
N SER A 30 -5.20 -14.05 5.98
CA SER A 30 -4.32 -13.06 6.56
C SER A 30 -4.44 -11.77 5.75
N PRO A 31 -4.69 -10.61 6.37
CA PRO A 31 -4.60 -9.33 5.66
C PRO A 31 -3.27 -9.19 4.89
N LYS A 32 -2.15 -9.63 5.47
CA LYS A 32 -0.83 -9.65 4.80
C LYS A 32 -0.75 -10.65 3.63
N GLY A 33 -1.44 -11.78 3.72
CA GLY A 33 -1.55 -12.75 2.62
C GLY A 33 -2.40 -12.20 1.47
N PHE A 34 -3.45 -11.47 1.81
CA PHE A 34 -4.32 -10.79 0.85
C PHE A 34 -3.62 -9.64 0.11
N GLU A 35 -2.72 -8.92 0.78
CA GLU A 35 -1.85 -7.92 0.13
C GLU A 35 -0.99 -8.50 -0.99
N LYS A 36 -0.47 -9.72 -0.81
CA LYS A 36 0.30 -10.43 -1.84
C LYS A 36 -0.58 -10.91 -3.00
N LEU A 37 -1.87 -11.11 -2.75
CA LEU A 37 -2.85 -11.46 -3.78
C LEU A 37 -3.32 -10.25 -4.59
N TRP A 38 -3.09 -9.02 -4.10
CA TRP A 38 -3.38 -7.82 -4.88
C TRP A 38 -2.26 -7.60 -5.91
N PRO A 39 -2.52 -7.83 -7.21
CA PRO A 39 -1.49 -7.74 -8.22
C PRO A 39 -1.04 -6.28 -8.40
N THR A 40 0.22 -6.08 -8.81
CA THR A 40 0.61 -4.78 -9.40
C THR A 40 -0.29 -4.58 -10.63
N MET A 41 -0.98 -3.45 -10.70
CA MET A 41 -1.79 -3.14 -11.87
C MET A 41 -0.86 -2.83 -13.05
N PRO A 42 -1.15 -3.34 -14.27
CA PRO A 42 -0.38 -3.01 -15.46
C PRO A 42 -0.36 -1.51 -15.71
N LYS A 43 0.74 -1.01 -16.30
CA LYS A 43 0.92 0.40 -16.63
C LYS A 43 -0.26 1.00 -17.40
N GLU A 44 -0.82 0.30 -18.38
CA GLU A 44 -1.95 0.78 -19.19
C GLU A 44 -3.22 0.97 -18.35
N PHE A 45 -3.45 0.07 -17.38
CA PHE A 45 -4.57 0.17 -16.47
C PHE A 45 -4.38 1.35 -15.49
N MET A 46 -3.16 1.54 -14.99
CA MET A 46 -2.84 2.69 -14.15
C MET A 46 -3.03 4.01 -14.89
N GLU A 47 -2.62 4.11 -16.16
CA GLU A 47 -2.84 5.31 -16.97
C GLU A 47 -4.33 5.58 -17.24
N MET A 48 -5.14 4.53 -17.40
CA MET A 48 -6.58 4.67 -17.57
C MET A 48 -7.29 5.11 -16.28
N SER A 49 -6.98 4.48 -15.15
CA SER A 49 -7.66 4.72 -13.86
C SER A 49 -7.10 5.91 -13.07
N PHE A 50 -5.80 6.17 -13.20
CA PHE A 50 -5.06 7.18 -12.43
C PHE A 50 -4.21 8.11 -13.30
N GLY A 51 -4.15 7.93 -14.61
CA GLY A 51 -3.41 8.82 -15.51
C GLY A 51 -4.32 9.83 -16.20
N ARG A 52 -4.10 10.00 -17.51
CA ARG A 52 -4.81 10.98 -18.35
C ARG A 52 -6.21 10.56 -18.79
N GLY A 53 -6.75 9.45 -18.27
CA GLY A 53 -8.00 8.83 -18.74
C GLY A 53 -9.14 9.79 -19.10
N LEU A 54 -9.43 10.78 -18.24
CA LEU A 54 -10.50 11.79 -18.46
C LEU A 54 -9.98 13.15 -18.94
N SER A 55 -8.68 13.41 -18.87
CA SER A 55 -8.07 14.70 -19.26
C SER A 55 -6.69 14.48 -19.85
N LYS A 56 -6.60 14.68 -21.17
CA LYS A 56 -5.39 14.46 -21.97
C LYS A 56 -4.21 15.36 -21.57
N GLU A 57 -4.48 16.47 -20.88
CA GLU A 57 -3.50 17.42 -20.37
C GLU A 57 -3.33 17.33 -18.84
N GLY A 58 -3.96 16.34 -18.20
CA GLY A 58 -3.83 16.10 -16.76
C GLY A 58 -2.53 15.42 -16.36
N LEU A 59 -2.37 15.27 -15.03
CA LEU A 59 -1.27 14.53 -14.42
C LEU A 59 -1.27 13.07 -14.92
N ASP A 60 -0.08 12.58 -15.29
CA ASP A 60 0.17 11.18 -15.63
C ASP A 60 0.13 10.29 -14.37
N ALA A 61 0.06 8.96 -14.57
CA ALA A 61 -0.08 8.03 -13.44
C ALA A 61 1.12 8.13 -12.49
N LYS A 62 2.33 8.28 -13.04
CA LYS A 62 3.57 8.47 -12.28
C LYS A 62 3.45 9.63 -11.29
N THR A 63 3.08 10.81 -11.78
CA THR A 63 2.95 12.01 -10.95
C THR A 63 1.87 11.85 -9.89
N ARG A 64 0.72 11.23 -10.23
CA ARG A 64 -0.34 11.00 -9.24
C ARG A 64 0.08 10.03 -8.15
N LEU A 65 0.84 9.00 -8.48
CA LEU A 65 1.34 8.03 -7.51
C LEU A 65 2.38 8.66 -6.58
N LEU A 66 3.27 9.51 -7.09
CA LEU A 66 4.19 10.30 -6.26
C LEU A 66 3.43 11.26 -5.33
N LEU A 67 2.40 11.95 -5.82
CA LEU A 67 1.54 12.80 -4.98
C LEU A 67 0.77 12.00 -3.93
N THR A 68 0.31 10.79 -4.29
CA THR A 68 -0.35 9.88 -3.35
C THR A 68 0.63 9.46 -2.25
N LEU A 69 1.85 9.08 -2.60
CA LEU A 69 2.90 8.70 -1.66
C LEU A 69 3.26 9.86 -0.71
N ALA A 70 3.36 11.08 -1.23
CA ALA A 70 3.52 12.29 -0.42
C ALA A 70 2.38 12.46 0.59
N GLY A 71 1.12 12.31 0.14
CA GLY A 71 -0.06 12.36 1.00
C GLY A 71 -0.07 11.29 2.09
N LEU A 72 0.25 10.05 1.75
CA LEU A 72 0.34 8.94 2.72
C LEU A 72 1.43 9.18 3.77
N THR A 73 2.56 9.75 3.35
CA THR A 73 3.64 10.17 4.25
C THR A 73 3.17 11.31 5.15
N MET A 74 2.44 12.29 4.62
CA MET A 74 1.90 13.40 5.42
C MET A 74 0.85 12.98 6.45
N LEU A 75 0.10 11.91 6.19
CA LEU A 75 -0.87 11.34 7.13
C LEU A 75 -0.22 10.54 8.28
N GLY A 76 1.11 10.59 8.42
CA GLY A 76 1.86 9.91 9.49
C GLY A 76 2.35 8.52 9.11
N ALA A 77 2.31 8.15 7.82
CA ALA A 77 2.72 6.84 7.33
C ALA A 77 2.07 5.67 8.10
N GLN A 78 0.77 5.81 8.40
CA GLN A 78 0.04 4.88 9.28
C GLN A 78 -0.28 3.55 8.60
N SER A 79 -0.48 3.54 7.29
CA SER A 79 -0.77 2.34 6.50
C SER A 79 0.45 1.93 5.70
N ASP A 80 1.17 0.93 6.20
CA ASP A 80 2.31 0.31 5.52
C ASP A 80 1.89 -0.36 4.21
N THR A 81 0.74 -1.04 4.21
CA THR A 81 0.14 -1.67 3.03
C THR A 81 -0.01 -0.70 1.85
N GLN A 82 -0.64 0.45 2.10
CA GLN A 82 -0.89 1.42 1.02
C GLN A 82 0.42 2.02 0.52
N ILE A 83 1.36 2.34 1.40
CA ILE A 83 2.67 2.88 1.01
C ILE A 83 3.40 1.90 0.10
N ARG A 84 3.50 0.62 0.49
CA ARG A 84 4.17 -0.40 -0.32
C ARG A 84 3.51 -0.57 -1.69
N LEU A 85 2.18 -0.61 -1.71
CA LEU A 85 1.41 -0.73 -2.96
C LEU A 85 1.63 0.48 -3.87
N THR A 86 1.60 1.70 -3.31
CA THR A 86 1.87 2.93 -4.06
C THR A 86 3.29 2.96 -4.62
N VAL A 87 4.30 2.51 -3.86
CA VAL A 87 5.68 2.42 -4.33
C VAL A 87 5.81 1.43 -5.50
N ARG A 88 5.23 0.22 -5.39
CA ARG A 88 5.21 -0.77 -6.49
C ARG A 88 4.58 -0.21 -7.76
N HIS A 89 3.44 0.48 -7.61
CA HIS A 89 2.75 1.10 -8.72
C HIS A 89 3.53 2.28 -9.31
N ALA A 90 4.21 3.08 -8.48
CA ALA A 90 5.03 4.18 -8.96
C ALA A 90 6.19 3.67 -9.84
N LEU A 91 6.89 2.62 -9.41
CA LEU A 91 7.95 1.97 -10.19
C LEU A 91 7.42 1.45 -11.53
N GLU A 92 6.29 0.72 -11.51
CA GLU A 92 5.63 0.22 -12.74
C GLU A 92 5.16 1.35 -13.67
N ALA A 93 4.76 2.50 -13.11
CA ALA A 93 4.42 3.69 -13.88
C ALA A 93 5.66 4.43 -14.44
N GLY A 94 6.87 3.98 -14.08
CA GLY A 94 8.14 4.52 -14.56
C GLY A 94 8.77 5.57 -13.63
N ALA A 95 8.39 5.61 -12.35
CA ALA A 95 9.12 6.38 -11.35
C ALA A 95 10.47 5.74 -11.07
N THR A 96 11.50 6.55 -10.90
CA THR A 96 12.79 6.04 -10.41
C THR A 96 12.78 5.93 -8.89
N LYS A 97 13.70 5.12 -8.35
CA LYS A 97 13.89 4.98 -6.90
C LYS A 97 14.26 6.33 -6.27
N GLU A 98 15.03 7.15 -6.99
CA GLU A 98 15.37 8.52 -6.58
C GLU A 98 14.14 9.42 -6.52
N GLU A 99 13.26 9.40 -7.53
CA GLU A 99 12.03 10.20 -7.52
C GLU A 99 11.13 9.83 -6.32
N ILE A 100 11.05 8.54 -5.99
CA ILE A 100 10.31 8.03 -4.83
C ILE A 100 10.96 8.50 -3.52
N ALA A 101 12.29 8.35 -3.40
CA ALA A 101 13.03 8.75 -2.22
C ALA A 101 12.96 10.26 -1.96
N GLU A 102 13.13 11.08 -3.01
CA GLU A 102 13.01 12.54 -2.90
C GLU A 102 11.60 12.98 -2.52
N THR A 103 10.57 12.34 -3.09
CA THR A 103 9.17 12.60 -2.72
C THR A 103 8.93 12.38 -1.24
N ILE A 104 9.40 11.25 -0.68
CA ILE A 104 9.28 10.95 0.75
C ILE A 104 10.13 11.91 1.60
N ALA A 105 11.38 12.16 1.19
CA ALA A 105 12.32 13.01 1.93
C ALA A 105 11.81 14.45 2.05
N GLN A 106 11.23 15.00 0.97
CA GLN A 106 10.63 16.34 0.98
C GLN A 106 9.53 16.47 2.03
N MET A 107 8.81 15.38 2.33
CA MET A 107 7.74 15.39 3.33
C MET A 107 8.24 15.57 4.76
N ALA A 108 9.54 15.39 5.05
CA ALA A 108 10.09 15.69 6.37
C ALA A 108 9.81 17.14 6.81
N MET A 109 9.75 18.08 5.86
CA MET A 109 9.44 19.49 6.12
C MET A 109 7.99 19.73 6.55
N PHE A 110 7.07 18.85 6.17
CA PHE A 110 5.63 19.03 6.41
C PHE A 110 5.08 18.08 7.47
N ALA A 111 5.57 16.84 7.49
CA ALA A 111 5.11 15.75 8.34
C ALA A 111 6.08 15.40 9.47
N GLY A 112 7.26 16.02 9.49
CA GLY A 112 8.34 15.73 10.41
C GLY A 112 9.16 14.49 10.02
N VAL A 113 10.36 14.41 10.60
CA VAL A 113 11.32 13.32 10.37
C VAL A 113 10.74 11.93 10.69
N PRO A 114 9.98 11.70 11.79
CA PRO A 114 9.49 10.36 12.12
C PRO A 114 8.59 9.75 11.04
N SER A 115 7.69 10.55 10.45
CA SER A 115 6.80 10.06 9.41
C SER A 115 7.56 9.75 8.12
N MET A 116 8.48 10.63 7.75
CA MET A 116 9.35 10.45 6.59
C MET A 116 10.19 9.17 6.73
N THR A 117 10.84 8.96 7.88
CA THR A 117 11.67 7.76 8.12
C THR A 117 10.83 6.49 8.00
N ARG A 118 9.64 6.45 8.62
CA ARG A 118 8.74 5.30 8.54
C ARG A 118 8.31 4.99 7.10
N ALA A 119 7.95 6.01 6.32
CA ALA A 119 7.59 5.82 4.91
C ALA A 119 8.79 5.34 4.07
N MET A 120 9.99 5.87 4.35
CA MET A 120 11.22 5.47 3.65
C MET A 120 11.58 4.02 3.92
N ASP A 121 11.40 3.53 5.15
CA ASP A 121 11.65 2.13 5.50
C ASP A 121 10.74 1.20 4.67
N PHE A 122 9.45 1.49 4.59
CA PHE A 122 8.53 0.71 3.76
C PHE A 122 8.84 0.79 2.26
N ALA A 123 9.29 1.94 1.78
CA ALA A 123 9.66 2.10 0.38
C ALA A 123 10.91 1.28 0.03
N ARG A 124 11.92 1.25 0.92
CA ARG A 124 13.14 0.46 0.74
C ARG A 124 12.84 -1.03 0.63
N GLU A 125 12.01 -1.56 1.53
CA GLU A 125 11.61 -2.98 1.48
C GLU A 125 11.05 -3.38 0.10
N VAL A 126 10.27 -2.50 -0.53
CA VAL A 126 9.73 -2.75 -1.88
C VAL A 126 10.80 -2.62 -2.96
N MET A 127 11.65 -1.60 -2.87
CA MET A 127 12.69 -1.34 -3.86
C MET A 127 13.75 -2.44 -3.88
N ASP A 128 14.06 -3.02 -2.72
CA ASP A 128 15.02 -4.12 -2.58
C ASP A 128 14.44 -5.42 -3.19
N GLU A 129 13.15 -5.72 -2.93
CA GLU A 129 12.45 -6.86 -3.56
C GLU A 129 12.38 -6.76 -5.09
N ASP A 130 12.37 -5.54 -5.64
CA ASP A 130 12.32 -5.30 -7.09
C ASP A 130 13.69 -5.56 -7.75
N ASP A 131 14.80 -5.22 -7.06
CA ASP A 131 16.16 -5.52 -7.53
C ASP A 131 16.41 -7.03 -7.61
N GLU A 132 15.95 -7.79 -6.62
CA GLU A 132 16.07 -9.25 -6.62
C GLU A 132 15.38 -9.86 -7.85
N LYS A 133 14.16 -9.40 -8.18
CA LYS A 133 13.41 -9.86 -9.37
C LYS A 133 14.06 -9.44 -10.69
N GLY A 134 14.73 -8.29 -10.72
CA GLY A 134 15.49 -7.83 -11.89
C GLY A 134 16.74 -8.65 -12.14
N SER A 135 17.34 -9.25 -11.10
CA SER A 135 18.54 -10.08 -11.20
C SER A 135 18.27 -11.54 -11.63
N GLU A 136 17.03 -12.01 -11.50
CA GLU A 136 16.60 -13.38 -11.85
C GLU A 136 16.02 -13.51 -13.28
N LYS A 137 15.89 -12.41 -14.02
CA LYS A 137 15.43 -12.36 -15.42
C LYS A 137 16.61 -12.26 -16.39
#